data_AF-A0A953UMN1-F1
#
_entry.id   AF-A0A953UMN1-F1
#
_cell.length_a   1.000
_cell.length_b   1.000
_cell.length_c   1.000
_cell.angle_alpha   90.00
_cell.angle_beta   90.00
_cell.angle_gamma   90.00
#
_symmetry.space_group_name_H-M   'P 1'
#
loop_
_entity.id
_entity.type
_entity.pdbx_description
1 polymer ?
#
loop_
_entity_poly.entity_id
_entity_poly.type
_entity_poly.pdbx_seq_one_letter_code
_entity_poly.pdbx_strand_id
1 'polypeptide(L)'
;MRREELCDPGLCPEAPEDDAQRCDHCPLDRLDAAQCAEKGLLIRRALDLMGALKLGVHICLDEIRADEFCAMLIIAQERDLLEREKSPAWRGSGST
;
A
#
# COMPACT_ATOMS: atom_id res chain seq x y z
N MET A 1 -3.52 4.17 4.15
CA MET A 1 -3.56 3.69 5.55
C MET A 1 -2.20 3.06 5.82
N ARG A 2 -1.39 3.63 6.72
CA ARG A 2 -0.03 3.13 6.97
C ARG A 2 -0.05 2.02 8.03
N ARG A 3 0.89 1.08 7.98
CA ARG A 3 0.91 -0.10 8.87
C ARG A 3 1.08 0.32 10.34
N GLU A 4 1.81 1.41 10.57
CA GLU A 4 2.06 2.00 11.89
C GLU A 4 0.82 2.71 12.47
N GLU A 5 -0.17 3.04 11.64
CA GLU A 5 -1.43 3.70 12.04
C GLU A 5 -2.55 2.69 12.34
N LEU A 6 -2.32 1.41 12.05
CA LEU A 6 -3.36 0.37 12.02
C LEU A 6 -3.44 -0.48 13.29
N CYS A 7 -2.37 -0.51 14.09
CA CYS A 7 -2.34 -1.11 15.42
C CYS A 7 -1.02 -0.70 16.10
N ASP A 8 -1.07 0.05 17.20
CA ASP A 8 0.09 0.20 18.09
C ASP A 8 0.15 -1.06 18.99
N PRO A 9 1.14 -1.94 18.82
CA PRO A 9 1.23 -3.20 19.58
C PRO A 9 1.36 -2.98 21.09
N GLY A 10 1.83 -1.81 21.54
CA GLY A 10 1.93 -1.46 22.96
C GLY A 10 0.62 -0.94 23.57
N LEU A 11 -0.43 -0.72 22.76
CA LEU A 11 -1.69 -0.09 23.18
C LEU A 11 -2.94 -0.89 22.80
N CYS A 12 -2.82 -2.09 22.22
CA CYS A 12 -3.98 -2.92 21.92
C CYS A 12 -4.54 -3.48 23.25
N PRO A 13 -5.66 -2.95 23.80
CA PRO A 13 -6.12 -3.30 25.14
C PRO A 13 -6.68 -4.73 25.21
N GLU A 14 -6.91 -5.33 24.04
CA GLU A 14 -7.42 -6.69 23.87
C GLU A 14 -6.33 -7.68 23.43
N ALA A 15 -5.07 -7.25 23.34
CA ALA A 15 -3.96 -8.17 23.11
C ALA A 15 -3.73 -9.03 24.36
N PRO A 16 -3.47 -10.34 24.23
CA PRO A 16 -3.12 -11.20 25.36
C PRO A 16 -1.91 -10.65 26.14
N GLU A 17 -1.94 -10.73 27.47
CA GLU A 17 -0.87 -10.19 28.33
C GLU A 17 0.45 -10.95 28.20
N ASP A 18 0.38 -12.22 27.80
CA ASP A 18 1.52 -13.05 27.45
C ASP A 18 1.51 -13.31 25.95
N ASP A 19 2.66 -13.06 25.34
CA ASP A 19 3.01 -13.28 23.93
C ASP A 19 2.59 -12.18 22.95
N ALA A 20 3.47 -11.93 21.98
CA ALA A 20 3.33 -10.96 20.89
C ALA A 20 2.21 -11.31 19.88
N GLN A 21 1.10 -11.83 20.39
CA GLN A 21 -0.03 -12.35 19.67
C GLN A 21 -1.07 -11.24 19.47
N ARG A 22 -1.60 -11.16 18.25
CA ARG A 22 -2.64 -10.18 17.91
C ARG A 22 -3.98 -10.62 18.48
N CYS A 23 -4.85 -9.66 18.81
CA CYS A 23 -6.23 -9.97 19.15
C CYS A 23 -6.99 -10.55 17.93
N ASP A 24 -8.07 -11.30 18.19
CA ASP A 24 -8.84 -12.05 17.16
C ASP A 24 -9.46 -11.17 16.05
N HIS A 25 -9.50 -9.85 16.24
CA HIS A 25 -10.08 -8.88 15.29
C HIS A 25 -9.10 -7.79 14.87
N CYS A 26 -7.80 -8.07 14.95
CA CYS A 26 -6.78 -7.09 14.62
C CYS A 26 -6.95 -6.62 13.15
N PRO A 27 -7.06 -5.31 12.88
CA PRO A 27 -7.11 -4.77 11.51
C PRO A 27 -5.92 -5.17 10.65
N LEU A 28 -4.79 -5.49 11.28
CA LEU A 28 -3.61 -6.01 10.60
C LEU A 28 -3.84 -7.38 9.96
N ASP A 29 -4.73 -8.21 10.49
CA ASP A 29 -5.01 -9.52 9.90
C ASP A 29 -5.78 -9.37 8.59
N ARG A 30 -6.71 -8.40 8.54
CA ARG A 30 -7.39 -8.02 7.29
C ARG A 30 -6.42 -7.41 6.28
N LEU A 31 -5.47 -6.61 6.75
CA LEU A 31 -4.43 -6.05 5.88
C LEU A 31 -3.52 -7.15 5.34
N ASP A 32 -3.05 -8.06 6.19
CA ASP A 32 -2.18 -9.17 5.81
C ASP A 32 -2.90 -10.09 4.82
N ALA A 33 -4.18 -10.43 5.09
CA ALA A 33 -5.02 -11.17 4.15
C ALA A 33 -5.15 -10.45 2.79
N ALA A 34 -5.36 -9.12 2.80
CA ALA A 34 -5.44 -8.34 1.56
C ALA A 34 -4.11 -8.28 0.81
N GLN A 35 -2.97 -8.23 1.51
CA GLN A 35 -1.63 -8.25 0.92
C GLN A 35 -1.28 -9.62 0.32
N CYS A 36 -1.73 -10.70 0.95
CA CYS A 36 -1.54 -12.07 0.47
C CYS A 36 -2.54 -12.48 -0.62
N ALA A 37 -3.66 -11.76 -0.77
CA ALA A 37 -4.59 -11.99 -1.87
C ALA A 37 -3.94 -11.68 -3.22
N GLU A 38 -4.46 -12.30 -4.29
CA GLU A 38 -3.93 -12.17 -5.66
C GLU A 38 -3.72 -10.71 -6.09
N LYS A 39 -4.69 -9.84 -5.82
CA LYS A 39 -4.61 -8.40 -6.13
C LYS A 39 -3.53 -7.70 -5.31
N GLY A 40 -3.35 -8.07 -4.04
CA GLY A 40 -2.29 -7.53 -3.18
C GLY A 40 -0.90 -7.90 -3.69
N LEU A 41 -0.73 -9.17 -4.10
CA LEU A 41 0.52 -9.64 -4.71
C LEU A 41 0.81 -8.94 -6.04
N LEU A 42 -0.21 -8.67 -6.87
CA LEU A 42 -0.07 -7.92 -8.11
C LEU A 42 0.41 -6.48 -7.85
N ILE A 43 -0.22 -5.79 -6.90
CA ILE A 43 0.18 -4.43 -6.49
C ILE A 43 1.63 -4.44 -5.97
N ARG A 44 2.01 -5.45 -5.17
CA ARG A 44 3.38 -5.60 -4.67
C ARG A 44 4.38 -5.73 -5.81
N ARG A 45 4.15 -6.66 -6.75
CA ARG A 45 5.05 -6.86 -7.91
C ARG A 45 5.18 -5.59 -8.75
N ALA A 46 4.09 -4.89 -9.00
CA ALA A 46 4.11 -3.61 -9.72
C ALA A 46 4.98 -2.56 -8.99
N LEU A 47 4.84 -2.44 -7.66
CA LEU A 47 5.67 -1.54 -6.87
C LEU A 47 7.16 -1.92 -6.90
N ASP A 48 7.47 -3.21 -6.84
CA ASP A 48 8.84 -3.72 -6.89
C ASP A 48 9.48 -3.45 -8.26
N LEU A 49 8.75 -3.66 -9.36
CA LEU A 49 9.17 -3.30 -10.72
C LEU A 49 9.45 -1.79 -10.85
N MET A 50 8.53 -0.94 -10.39
CA MET A 50 8.74 0.52 -10.37
C MET A 50 9.98 0.91 -9.57
N GLY A 51 10.21 0.25 -8.43
CA GLY A 51 11.39 0.43 -7.60
C GLY A 51 12.67 0.04 -8.33
N ALA A 52 12.69 -1.14 -8.95
CA ALA A 52 13.82 -1.65 -9.72
C ALA A 52 14.20 -0.69 -10.86
N LEU A 53 13.20 -0.26 -11.66
CA LEU A 53 13.41 0.71 -12.74
C LEU A 53 13.97 2.04 -12.21
N LYS A 54 13.46 2.53 -11.07
CA LYS A 54 13.96 3.77 -10.43
C LYS A 54 15.41 3.64 -9.94
N LEU A 55 15.83 2.43 -9.58
CA LEU A 55 17.22 2.11 -9.20
C LEU A 55 18.13 1.86 -10.41
N GLY A 56 17.61 1.97 -11.64
CA GLY A 56 18.37 1.78 -12.87
C GLY A 56 18.46 0.33 -13.35
N VAL A 57 17.66 -0.58 -12.80
CA VAL A 57 17.54 -1.94 -13.34
C VAL A 57 16.88 -1.85 -14.71
N HIS A 58 17.49 -2.47 -15.71
CA HIS A 58 16.92 -2.59 -17.04
C HIS A 58 16.01 -3.81 -17.10
N ILE A 59 14.74 -3.58 -17.41
CA ILE A 59 13.73 -4.62 -17.60
C ILE A 59 13.05 -4.33 -18.93
N CYS A 60 13.04 -5.28 -19.85
CA CYS A 60 12.40 -5.15 -21.14
C CYS A 60 10.87 -5.28 -21.00
N LEU A 61 10.11 -4.65 -21.89
CA LEU A 61 8.64 -4.67 -21.80
C LEU A 61 8.05 -6.06 -21.98
N ASP A 62 8.71 -6.95 -22.71
CA ASP A 62 8.32 -8.35 -22.87
C ASP A 62 8.55 -9.20 -21.61
N GLU A 63 9.36 -8.72 -20.66
CA GLU A 63 9.56 -9.35 -19.35
C GLU A 63 8.51 -8.92 -18.32
N ILE A 64 7.71 -7.89 -18.63
CA ILE A 64 6.66 -7.37 -17.76
C ILE A 64 5.32 -7.93 -18.21
N ARG A 65 4.59 -8.59 -17.30
CA ARG A 65 3.25 -9.07 -17.63
C ARG A 65 2.29 -7.89 -17.83
N ALA A 66 1.28 -8.08 -18.67
CA ALA A 66 0.32 -7.02 -18.99
C ALA A 66 -0.44 -6.51 -17.75
N ASP A 67 -0.79 -7.41 -16.81
CA ASP A 67 -1.46 -7.05 -15.57
C ASP A 67 -0.56 -6.23 -14.63
N GLU A 68 0.73 -6.57 -14.56
CA GLU A 68 1.74 -5.83 -13.79
C GLU A 68 1.95 -4.44 -14.38
N PHE A 69 2.10 -4.33 -15.70
CA PHE A 69 2.23 -3.05 -16.38
C PHE A 69 1.00 -2.15 -16.16
N CYS A 70 -0.22 -2.70 -16.31
CA CYS A 70 -1.45 -1.96 -16.02
C CYS A 70 -1.51 -1.50 -14.55
N ALA A 71 -1.13 -2.35 -13.61
CA ALA A 71 -1.06 -1.99 -12.20
C ALA A 71 -0.05 -0.86 -11.94
N MET A 72 1.12 -0.88 -12.59
CA MET A 72 2.11 0.20 -12.50
C MET A 72 1.52 1.56 -12.96
N LEU A 73 0.76 1.57 -14.06
CA LEU A 73 0.10 2.78 -14.57
C LEU A 73 -0.93 3.32 -13.58
N ILE A 74 -1.79 2.45 -13.03
CA ILE A 74 -2.79 2.84 -12.03
C ILE A 74 -2.09 3.41 -10.79
N ILE A 75 -1.05 2.74 -10.29
CA ILE A 75 -0.29 3.20 -9.12
C ILE A 75 0.34 4.57 -9.37
N ALA A 76 0.89 4.81 -10.56
CA ALA A 76 1.43 6.12 -10.93
C ALA A 76 0.33 7.20 -10.90
N GLN A 77 -0.82 6.93 -11.52
CA GLN A 77 -1.96 7.85 -11.53
C GLN A 77 -2.48 8.17 -10.13
N GLU A 78 -2.65 7.16 -9.27
CA GLU A 78 -3.11 7.34 -7.89
C GLU A 78 -2.11 8.16 -7.05
N ARG A 79 -0.80 8.01 -7.32
CA ARG A 79 0.23 8.85 -6.69
C ARG A 79 0.10 10.30 -7.12
N ASP A 80 -0.06 10.56 -8.41
CA ASP A 80 -0.24 11.91 -8.94
C ASP A 80 -1.50 12.58 -8.36
N LEU A 81 -2.59 11.82 -8.26
CA LEU A 81 -3.84 12.27 -7.62
C LEU A 81 -3.61 12.62 -6.15
N LEU A 82 -2.96 11.74 -5.38
CA LEU A 82 -2.66 11.96 -3.98
C LEU A 82 -1.76 13.19 -3.75
N GLU A 83 -0.78 13.40 -4.63
CA GLU A 83 0.08 14.59 -4.59
C GLU A 83 -0.71 15.87 -4.85
N ARG A 84 -1.67 15.83 -5.79
CA ARG A 84 -2.59 16.93 -6.05
C ARG A 84 -3.49 17.23 -4.86
N GLU A 85 -4.05 16.21 -4.22
CA GLU A 85 -4.92 16.36 -3.04
C GLU A 85 -4.16 16.95 -1.83
N LYS A 86 -2.89 16.59 -1.67
CA LYS A 86 -2.03 17.13 -0.62
C LYS A 86 -1.62 18.59 -0.87
N SER A 87 -1.77 19.09 -2.09
CA SER A 87 -1.46 20.48 -2.41
C SER A 87 -2.37 21.43 -1.63
N PRO A 88 -1.84 22.54 -1.07
CA PRO A 88 -2.61 23.46 -0.24
C PRO A 88 -3.83 24.08 -0.95
N ALA A 89 -3.84 24.11 -2.28
CA ALA A 89 -4.97 24.55 -3.09
C ALA A 89 -6.24 23.71 -2.88
N TRP A 90 -6.11 22.43 -2.48
CA TRP A 90 -7.23 21.53 -2.21
C TRP A 90 -7.76 21.62 -0.77
N ARG A 91 -6.96 22.08 0.20
CA ARG A 91 -7.39 22.23 1.60
C ARG A 91 -8.31 23.43 1.86
N GLY A 92 -8.46 24.33 0.89
CA GLY A 92 -9.27 25.55 1.01
C GLY A 92 -10.61 25.52 0.24
N SER A 93 -10.87 24.50 -0.57
CA SER A 93 -12.03 24.46 -1.47
C SER A 93 -13.20 23.57 -0.98
N GLY A 94 -13.06 22.93 0.18
CA GLY A 94 -14.08 22.04 0.78
C GLY A 94 -14.93 22.67 1.89
N SER A 95 -14.82 23.97 2.14
CA SER A 95 -15.58 24.68 3.17
C SER A 95 -16.45 25.77 2.58
N THR A 96 -17.56 25.38 1.95
CA THR A 96 -18.78 26.19 1.80
C THR A 96 -19.99 25.28 1.79
#